data_AF-A0A5C1YEX6-F1
#
_entry.id   AF-A0A5C1YEX6-F1
#
_cell.length_a   1.000
_cell.length_b   1.000
_cell.length_c   1.000
_cell.angle_alpha   90.00
_cell.angle_beta   90.00
_cell.angle_gamma   90.00
#
_symmetry.space_group_name_H-M   'P 1'
#
loop_
_entity.id
_entity.type
_entity.pdbx_description
1 polymer ?
#
loop_
_entity_poly.entity_id
_entity_poly.type
_entity_poly.pdbx_seq_one_letter_code
_entity_poly.pdbx_strand_id
1 'polypeptide(L)'
;MSSRPSPRRLAVIGAATLALLCGAGFAIGAHAAFGDHDGPAVLMAHPGVLPWERDAVSSRPGDGEPRQIDAAPGTDPTDPPGATAEPTPSPGPTPNPSTPPTPAPAPGPTPGPSPDETPAPTPTPAPTHPPVSTDPTDPMSPKYNPYTTPGDPAYVTDDAKSAWLGRQTVVRQCMTDAGFDYLDWLWWEGGSPMPQGLDADAEAAWMHALRGDGSQEGDWQSAGCEGAAWHAADEAAAAGAPLTAPVPPPSTGPTPRERWLGFQDAVRACMTDAGYEYRYWEFWNPAYAGTDGPAAMPPGLDDAQRAAWTTAAFGSPDGSGGSLDGGGCWTTGADATGYAEFG
;
A
#
# COMPACT_ATOMS: atom_id res chain seq x y z
N MET A 1 -34.80 -45.65 -49.62
CA MET A 1 -33.65 -44.94 -49.04
C MET A 1 -34.05 -43.49 -48.83
N SER A 2 -34.56 -43.16 -47.64
CA SER A 2 -34.87 -41.78 -47.22
C SER A 2 -34.52 -41.65 -45.75
N SER A 3 -33.33 -41.13 -45.47
CA SER A 3 -32.90 -40.78 -44.11
C SER A 3 -33.49 -39.43 -43.73
N ARG A 4 -34.32 -39.42 -42.68
CA ARG A 4 -34.73 -38.20 -41.97
C ARG A 4 -33.61 -37.81 -40.98
N PRO A 5 -33.18 -36.54 -40.92
CA PRO A 5 -32.31 -36.09 -39.85
C PRO A 5 -33.11 -35.82 -38.57
N SER A 6 -32.58 -36.30 -37.44
CA SER A 6 -33.08 -36.04 -36.09
C SER A 6 -32.92 -34.57 -35.68
N PRO A 7 -33.82 -34.02 -34.83
CA PRO A 7 -33.67 -32.67 -34.30
C PRO A 7 -32.55 -32.61 -33.26
N ARG A 8 -31.61 -31.67 -33.46
CA ARG A 8 -30.59 -31.30 -32.47
C ARG A 8 -31.28 -30.66 -31.26
N ARG A 9 -31.00 -31.22 -30.08
CA ARG A 9 -31.34 -30.63 -28.79
C ARG A 9 -30.52 -29.36 -28.59
N LEU A 10 -31.19 -28.23 -28.41
CA LEU A 10 -30.60 -27.01 -27.85
C LEU A 10 -30.21 -27.30 -26.40
N ALA A 11 -28.92 -27.33 -26.12
CA ALA A 11 -28.40 -27.28 -24.77
C ALA A 11 -28.53 -25.82 -24.28
N VAL A 12 -29.39 -25.64 -23.28
CA VAL A 12 -29.40 -24.46 -22.42
C VAL A 12 -28.13 -24.55 -21.56
N ILE A 13 -27.13 -23.72 -21.86
CA ILE A 13 -26.01 -23.48 -20.95
C ILE A 13 -26.35 -22.23 -20.15
N GLY A 14 -26.39 -22.43 -18.84
CA GLY A 14 -26.93 -21.50 -17.86
C GLY A 14 -26.08 -20.26 -17.63
N ALA A 15 -26.80 -19.21 -17.25
CA ALA A 15 -26.27 -18.05 -16.55
C ALA A 15 -25.73 -18.49 -15.18
N ALA A 16 -24.42 -18.55 -15.03
CA ALA A 16 -23.73 -18.69 -13.75
C ALA A 16 -22.28 -18.23 -13.89
N THR A 17 -22.06 -16.93 -14.13
CA THR A 17 -20.70 -16.36 -14.14
C THR A 17 -20.73 -14.86 -13.83
N LEU A 18 -21.41 -14.46 -12.74
CA LEU A 18 -21.38 -13.06 -12.30
C LEU A 18 -21.39 -12.87 -10.77
N ALA A 19 -20.90 -13.85 -10.00
CA ALA A 19 -20.91 -13.81 -8.53
C ALA A 19 -19.53 -14.06 -7.88
N LEU A 20 -18.43 -13.90 -8.61
CA LEU A 20 -17.09 -14.22 -8.09
C LEU A 20 -16.04 -13.10 -8.22
N LEU A 21 -16.46 -11.85 -8.49
CA LEU A 21 -15.52 -10.73 -8.68
C LEU A 21 -15.66 -9.55 -7.70
N CYS A 22 -16.54 -9.63 -6.70
CA CYS A 22 -16.63 -8.59 -5.65
C CYS A 22 -15.73 -8.84 -4.42
N GLY A 23 -14.98 -9.95 -4.39
CA GLY A 23 -14.17 -10.35 -3.22
C GLY A 23 -12.73 -9.82 -3.18
N ALA A 24 -12.18 -9.34 -4.30
CA ALA A 24 -10.74 -9.02 -4.38
C ALA A 24 -10.38 -7.59 -3.95
N GLY A 25 -11.34 -6.65 -3.93
CA GLY A 25 -11.10 -5.26 -3.51
C GLY A 25 -10.99 -5.06 -1.99
N PHE A 26 -11.33 -6.08 -1.18
CA PHE A 26 -11.43 -5.95 0.28
C PHE A 26 -10.19 -6.44 1.05
N ALA A 27 -9.25 -7.14 0.40
CA ALA A 27 -8.08 -7.67 1.08
C ALA A 27 -7.03 -6.58 1.42
N ILE A 28 -6.99 -5.47 0.68
CA ILE A 28 -5.94 -4.44 0.91
C ILE A 28 -6.30 -3.54 2.11
N GLY A 29 -7.58 -3.31 2.40
CA GLY A 29 -8.00 -2.44 3.51
C GLY A 29 -8.07 -3.11 4.89
N ALA A 30 -8.24 -4.44 4.95
CA ALA A 30 -8.38 -5.17 6.22
C ALA A 30 -7.05 -5.70 6.79
N HIS A 31 -6.03 -5.91 5.95
CA HIS A 31 -4.67 -6.23 6.41
C HIS A 31 -3.93 -5.01 7.00
N ALA A 32 -4.43 -3.79 6.79
CA ALA A 32 -3.83 -2.56 7.33
C ALA A 32 -4.20 -2.28 8.81
N ALA A 33 -5.29 -2.86 9.33
CA ALA A 33 -5.77 -2.62 10.71
C ALA A 33 -5.32 -3.68 11.72
N PHE A 34 -4.98 -4.88 11.25
CA PHE A 34 -4.29 -5.88 12.03
C PHE A 34 -2.91 -6.02 11.43
N GLY A 35 -1.95 -5.25 11.95
CA GLY A 35 -0.56 -5.57 11.71
C GLY A 35 -0.38 -7.05 12.04
N ASP A 36 -0.12 -7.86 11.01
CA ASP A 36 0.44 -9.18 11.22
C ASP A 36 1.59 -9.00 12.22
N HIS A 37 1.69 -9.92 13.17
CA HIS A 37 2.62 -9.87 14.29
C HIS A 37 4.11 -9.85 13.89
N ASP A 38 4.40 -9.70 12.60
CA ASP A 38 5.72 -9.63 11.96
C ASP A 38 5.92 -8.32 11.17
N GLY A 39 5.27 -7.22 11.55
CA GLY A 39 5.67 -5.90 11.07
C GLY A 39 7.16 -5.63 11.39
N PRO A 40 7.92 -4.93 10.52
CA PRO A 40 9.37 -4.71 10.72
C PRO A 40 9.70 -4.01 12.05
N ALA A 41 8.75 -3.30 12.65
CA ALA A 41 8.88 -2.73 13.99
C ALA A 41 9.06 -3.79 15.09
N VAL A 42 8.41 -4.96 15.02
CA VAL A 42 8.57 -6.04 16.01
C VAL A 42 9.88 -6.81 15.77
N LEU A 43 10.27 -7.00 14.51
CA LEU A 43 11.55 -7.63 14.14
C LEU A 43 12.76 -6.76 14.49
N MET A 44 12.62 -5.43 14.53
CA MET A 44 13.74 -4.52 14.85
C MET A 44 13.80 -4.02 16.30
N ALA A 45 12.70 -4.05 17.07
CA ALA A 45 12.63 -3.47 18.41
C ALA A 45 12.91 -4.45 19.56
N HIS A 46 13.20 -5.73 19.30
CA HIS A 46 13.69 -6.66 20.31
C HIS A 46 15.22 -6.81 20.25
N PRO A 47 15.99 -6.02 21.03
CA PRO A 47 17.39 -6.30 21.29
C PRO A 47 17.46 -7.54 22.20
N GLY A 48 17.40 -8.74 21.62
CA GLY A 48 17.54 -9.98 22.38
C GLY A 48 16.78 -11.20 21.85
N VAL A 49 16.03 -11.09 20.75
CA VAL A 49 15.46 -12.27 20.07
C VAL A 49 15.91 -12.23 18.62
N LEU A 50 17.10 -12.77 18.37
CA LEU A 50 17.63 -12.92 17.03
C LEU A 50 16.90 -14.10 16.34
N PRO A 51 16.41 -13.96 15.10
CA PRO A 51 15.73 -15.04 14.38
C PRO A 51 16.64 -16.25 14.06
N TRP A 52 17.95 -16.15 14.28
CA TRP A 52 18.89 -17.27 14.09
C TRP A 52 19.11 -18.16 15.33
N GLU A 53 18.50 -17.88 16.49
CA GLU A 53 18.56 -18.79 17.65
C GLU A 53 17.68 -20.06 17.52
N ARG A 54 17.21 -20.41 16.31
CA ARG A 54 16.49 -21.67 16.06
C ARG A 54 17.35 -22.94 16.03
N ASP A 55 18.68 -22.85 16.11
CA ASP A 55 19.56 -24.02 16.02
C ASP A 55 20.31 -24.38 17.32
N ALA A 56 19.61 -24.36 18.46
CA ALA A 56 20.07 -25.04 19.69
C ALA A 56 19.32 -26.35 19.99
N VAL A 57 18.66 -26.96 18.98
CA VAL A 57 18.21 -28.36 19.09
C VAL A 57 19.34 -29.28 18.62
N SER A 58 20.09 -29.76 19.60
CA SER A 58 20.71 -31.10 19.60
C SER A 58 21.77 -31.36 18.52
N SER A 59 23.01 -31.03 18.88
CA SER A 59 24.20 -31.69 18.33
C SER A 59 24.07 -33.21 18.54
N ARG A 60 23.65 -33.93 17.50
CA ARG A 60 23.87 -35.37 17.37
C ARG A 60 25.26 -35.56 16.73
N PRO A 61 26.20 -36.25 17.40
CA PRO A 61 27.42 -36.69 16.74
C PRO A 61 27.06 -37.87 15.83
N GLY A 62 27.14 -37.64 14.52
CA GLY A 62 26.91 -38.64 13.50
C GLY A 62 27.93 -38.46 12.39
N ASP A 63 28.88 -39.38 12.35
CA ASP A 63 29.95 -39.48 11.36
C ASP A 63 29.37 -39.51 9.94
N GLY A 64 29.83 -38.59 9.09
CA GLY A 64 29.35 -38.44 7.72
C GLY A 64 30.28 -37.61 6.85
N GLU A 65 31.38 -38.24 6.44
CA GLU A 65 32.09 -38.15 5.15
C GLU A 65 31.99 -36.83 4.33
N PRO A 66 33.13 -36.19 3.98
CA PRO A 66 33.12 -35.00 3.13
C PRO A 66 32.78 -35.37 1.69
N ARG A 67 31.60 -34.95 1.20
CA ARG A 67 31.32 -34.91 -0.24
C ARG A 67 32.06 -33.74 -0.87
N GLN A 68 33.15 -34.08 -1.53
CA GLN A 68 33.85 -33.26 -2.50
C GLN A 68 32.88 -32.94 -3.66
N ILE A 69 32.49 -31.67 -3.78
CA ILE A 69 31.70 -31.18 -4.91
C ILE A 69 32.72 -30.79 -6.00
N ASP A 70 32.88 -31.67 -6.98
CA ASP A 70 33.71 -31.38 -8.15
C ASP A 70 33.07 -30.25 -8.96
N ALA A 71 33.85 -29.19 -9.16
CA ALA A 71 33.54 -28.07 -10.02
C ALA A 71 33.39 -28.54 -11.48
N ALA A 72 32.23 -28.26 -12.07
CA ALA A 72 32.05 -28.40 -13.52
C ALA A 72 32.73 -27.24 -14.26
N PRO A 73 33.41 -27.49 -15.39
CA PRO A 73 34.06 -26.46 -16.17
C PRO A 73 33.04 -25.64 -16.98
N GLY A 74 33.32 -24.35 -17.10
CA GLY A 74 32.47 -23.35 -17.72
C GLY A 74 32.11 -23.64 -19.18
N THR A 75 30.92 -23.16 -19.55
CA THR A 75 30.54 -22.96 -20.95
C THR A 75 30.31 -21.47 -21.18
N ASP A 76 31.19 -20.96 -22.02
CA ASP A 76 31.24 -19.62 -22.61
C ASP A 76 30.19 -19.53 -23.73
N PRO A 77 29.28 -18.53 -23.74
CA PRO A 77 28.52 -18.18 -24.92
C PRO A 77 29.12 -16.93 -25.58
N THR A 78 30.03 -17.16 -26.52
CA THR A 78 30.36 -16.19 -27.57
C THR A 78 29.28 -16.29 -28.66
N ASP A 79 28.30 -15.36 -28.65
CA ASP A 79 27.36 -15.18 -29.76
C ASP A 79 27.80 -14.00 -30.66
N PRO A 80 27.73 -14.13 -32.00
CA PRO A 80 28.15 -13.10 -32.96
C PRO A 80 27.10 -12.00 -33.16
N PRO A 81 27.51 -10.77 -33.58
CA PRO A 81 26.58 -9.68 -33.85
C PRO A 81 25.78 -9.93 -35.14
N GLY A 82 24.49 -10.23 -34.97
CA GLY A 82 23.51 -10.42 -36.04
C GLY A 82 22.93 -9.10 -36.56
N ALA A 83 23.17 -8.87 -37.86
CA ALA A 83 22.49 -8.01 -38.84
C ALA A 83 21.39 -7.03 -38.36
N THR A 84 21.68 -5.75 -38.56
CA THR A 84 20.72 -4.63 -38.61
C THR A 84 19.72 -4.85 -39.75
N ALA A 85 18.45 -5.06 -39.42
CA ALA A 85 17.35 -5.06 -40.38
C ALA A 85 16.90 -3.61 -40.64
N GLU A 86 16.87 -3.24 -41.91
CA GLU A 86 16.43 -1.96 -42.47
C GLU A 86 14.92 -1.76 -42.24
N PRO A 87 14.45 -0.57 -41.81
CA PRO A 87 13.04 -0.34 -41.53
C PRO A 87 12.20 -0.31 -42.81
N THR A 88 11.20 -1.18 -42.88
CA THR A 88 10.18 -1.24 -43.93
C THR A 88 9.34 0.05 -43.94
N PRO A 89 9.06 0.66 -45.12
CA PRO A 89 8.28 1.90 -45.19
C PRO A 89 6.83 1.71 -44.73
N SER A 90 6.37 2.69 -43.95
CA SER A 90 5.02 2.78 -43.38
C SER A 90 3.96 2.98 -44.49
N PRO A 91 2.85 2.22 -44.49
CA PRO A 91 1.78 2.40 -45.46
C PRO A 91 1.04 3.74 -45.24
N GLY A 92 0.84 4.47 -46.34
CA GLY A 92 0.20 5.78 -46.36
C GLY A 92 -1.27 5.76 -45.92
N PRO A 93 -1.83 6.92 -45.53
CA PRO A 93 -3.14 7.03 -44.92
C PRO A 93 -4.27 6.63 -45.89
N THR A 94 -5.10 5.70 -45.43
CA THR A 94 -6.35 5.30 -46.08
C THR A 94 -7.34 6.46 -46.04
N PRO A 95 -8.01 6.82 -47.17
CA PRO A 95 -8.97 7.91 -47.20
C PRO A 95 -10.18 7.62 -46.30
N ASN A 96 -10.50 8.61 -45.47
CA ASN A 96 -11.62 8.60 -44.52
C ASN A 96 -12.96 8.69 -45.28
N PRO A 97 -13.89 7.73 -45.14
CA PRO A 97 -15.19 7.80 -45.78
C PRO A 97 -16.02 8.97 -45.22
N SER A 98 -16.44 9.87 -46.12
CA SER A 98 -17.37 10.96 -45.83
C SER A 98 -18.70 10.39 -45.35
N THR A 99 -19.07 10.68 -44.10
CA THR A 99 -20.36 10.30 -43.54
C THR A 99 -21.49 11.15 -44.17
N PRO A 100 -22.66 10.55 -44.43
CA PRO A 100 -23.82 11.25 -44.96
C PRO A 100 -24.42 12.23 -43.93
N PRO A 101 -25.10 13.30 -44.38
CA PRO A 101 -25.63 14.33 -43.51
C PRO A 101 -26.67 13.77 -42.52
N THR A 102 -26.46 14.10 -41.25
CA THR A 102 -27.38 13.81 -40.15
C THR A 102 -28.74 14.48 -40.39
N PRO A 103 -29.88 13.76 -40.27
CA PRO A 103 -31.21 14.34 -40.37
C PRO A 103 -31.43 15.46 -39.36
N ALA A 104 -32.14 16.51 -39.76
CA ALA A 104 -32.52 17.61 -38.89
C ALA A 104 -33.35 17.10 -37.70
N PRO A 105 -33.04 17.52 -36.46
CA PRO A 105 -33.75 17.07 -35.27
C PRO A 105 -35.22 17.48 -35.34
N ALA A 106 -36.09 16.53 -35.02
CA ALA A 106 -37.52 16.75 -34.90
C ALA A 106 -37.82 17.77 -33.79
N PRO A 107 -38.89 18.59 -33.92
CA PRO A 107 -39.29 19.55 -32.89
C PRO A 107 -39.45 18.85 -31.54
N GLY A 108 -38.67 19.30 -30.56
CA GLY A 108 -38.71 18.78 -29.21
C GLY A 108 -40.09 18.99 -28.57
N PRO A 109 -40.55 18.05 -27.72
CA PRO A 109 -41.83 18.17 -27.03
C PRO A 109 -41.87 19.41 -26.14
N THR A 110 -43.02 20.08 -26.14
CA THR A 110 -43.33 21.23 -25.28
C THR A 110 -43.11 20.85 -23.81
N PRO A 111 -42.36 21.65 -23.02
CA PRO A 111 -42.13 21.36 -21.61
C PRO A 111 -43.46 21.23 -20.85
N GLY A 112 -43.63 20.09 -20.17
CA GLY A 112 -44.72 19.87 -19.23
C GLY A 112 -44.59 20.78 -18.01
N PRO A 113 -45.68 20.97 -17.23
CA PRO A 113 -45.67 21.85 -16.08
C PRO A 113 -44.59 21.45 -15.07
N SER A 114 -43.82 22.45 -14.63
CA SER A 114 -42.78 22.30 -13.61
C SER A 114 -43.41 21.69 -12.36
N PRO A 115 -42.89 20.53 -11.87
CA PRO A 115 -43.32 19.99 -10.59
C PRO A 115 -43.11 21.02 -9.47
N ASP A 116 -44.09 21.11 -8.58
CA ASP A 116 -44.04 21.94 -7.37
C ASP A 116 -42.82 21.52 -6.54
N GLU A 117 -41.91 22.47 -6.27
CA GLU A 117 -40.67 22.18 -5.55
C GLU A 117 -41.02 21.73 -4.13
N THR A 118 -40.81 20.43 -3.87
CA THR A 118 -40.95 19.88 -2.53
C THR A 118 -39.92 20.58 -1.62
N PRO A 119 -40.33 21.12 -0.46
CA PRO A 119 -39.42 21.83 0.43
C PRO A 119 -38.20 20.99 0.75
N ALA A 120 -37.01 21.56 0.55
CA ALA A 120 -35.77 20.91 0.91
C ALA A 120 -35.81 20.48 2.39
N PRO A 121 -35.44 19.24 2.74
CA PRO A 121 -35.47 18.78 4.12
C PRO A 121 -34.57 19.67 4.99
N THR A 122 -35.06 20.03 6.17
CA THR A 122 -34.27 20.75 7.17
C THR A 122 -33.01 19.93 7.50
N PRO A 123 -31.81 20.53 7.47
CA PRO A 123 -30.59 19.79 7.76
C PRO A 123 -30.64 19.23 9.19
N THR A 124 -30.41 17.92 9.32
CA THR A 124 -30.20 17.27 10.61
C THR A 124 -28.94 17.87 11.24
N PRO A 125 -28.96 18.28 12.53
CA PRO A 125 -27.78 18.80 13.19
C PRO A 125 -26.63 17.79 13.12
N ALA A 126 -25.44 18.28 12.79
CA ALA A 126 -24.24 17.46 12.72
C ALA A 126 -23.98 16.79 14.08
N PRO A 127 -23.58 15.50 14.11
CA PRO A 127 -23.24 14.82 15.36
C PRO A 127 -22.11 15.57 16.07
N THR A 128 -22.30 15.84 17.36
CA THR A 128 -21.24 16.43 18.20
C THR A 128 -20.26 15.34 18.59
N HIS A 129 -19.01 15.46 18.14
CA HIS A 129 -17.95 14.54 18.54
C HIS A 129 -17.62 14.73 20.03
N PRO A 130 -17.35 13.63 20.79
CA PRO A 130 -16.83 13.76 22.13
C PRO A 130 -15.50 14.51 22.12
N PRO A 131 -15.14 15.22 23.20
CA PRO A 131 -13.85 15.89 23.28
C PRO A 131 -12.72 14.86 23.14
N VAL A 132 -11.84 15.10 22.18
CA VAL A 132 -10.66 14.27 21.94
C VAL A 132 -9.64 14.53 23.05
N SER A 133 -9.11 13.47 23.66
CA SER A 133 -8.07 13.58 24.68
C SER A 133 -6.80 14.21 24.09
N THR A 134 -6.22 15.18 24.79
CA THR A 134 -4.96 15.83 24.38
C THR A 134 -3.73 15.29 25.12
N ASP A 135 -3.93 14.34 26.04
CA ASP A 135 -2.87 13.72 26.81
C ASP A 135 -2.09 12.75 25.90
N PRO A 136 -0.78 12.94 25.64
CA PRO A 136 -0.02 12.05 24.77
C PRO A 136 0.16 10.63 25.33
N THR A 137 -0.16 10.41 26.62
CA THR A 137 -0.09 9.08 27.25
C THR A 137 -1.39 8.30 27.12
N ASP A 138 -2.49 8.94 26.73
CA ASP A 138 -3.78 8.29 26.52
C ASP A 138 -3.76 7.55 25.16
N PRO A 139 -3.94 6.22 25.11
CA PRO A 139 -3.99 5.45 23.86
C PRO A 139 -5.07 5.91 22.87
N MET A 140 -6.03 6.74 23.30
CA MET A 140 -7.08 7.33 22.46
C MET A 140 -6.70 8.73 21.93
N SER A 141 -5.58 9.27 22.37
CA SER A 141 -5.11 10.58 21.96
C SER A 141 -4.55 10.56 20.54
N PRO A 142 -4.78 11.63 19.76
CA PRO A 142 -4.07 11.87 18.51
C PRO A 142 -2.57 12.05 18.73
N LYS A 143 -2.15 12.42 19.93
CA LYS A 143 -0.72 12.62 20.24
C LYS A 143 -0.03 11.34 20.70
N TYR A 144 -0.78 10.28 20.95
CA TYR A 144 -0.20 9.05 21.43
C TYR A 144 0.54 8.31 20.32
N ASN A 145 1.77 7.93 20.65
CA ASN A 145 2.62 7.10 19.84
C ASN A 145 3.29 6.08 20.77
N PRO A 146 2.95 4.78 20.66
CA PRO A 146 3.42 3.77 21.60
C PRO A 146 4.96 3.65 21.59
N TYR A 147 5.61 3.96 20.46
CA TYR A 147 7.06 3.87 20.30
C TYR A 147 7.81 4.99 21.02
N THR A 148 7.14 6.08 21.39
CA THR A 148 7.76 7.24 22.05
C THR A 148 7.20 7.53 23.44
N THR A 149 6.18 6.79 23.91
CA THR A 149 5.56 6.98 25.22
C THR A 149 6.23 6.10 26.29
N PRO A 150 6.95 6.67 27.27
CA PRO A 150 7.57 5.87 28.32
C PRO A 150 6.55 5.06 29.11
N GLY A 151 6.83 3.76 29.31
CA GLY A 151 5.95 2.82 30.00
C GLY A 151 5.03 2.01 29.08
N ASP A 152 4.98 2.36 27.78
CA ASP A 152 4.30 1.54 26.79
C ASP A 152 5.11 0.25 26.49
N PRO A 153 4.48 -0.92 26.32
CA PRO A 153 5.18 -2.15 25.95
C PRO A 153 5.98 -2.06 24.64
N ALA A 154 5.58 -1.19 23.71
CA ALA A 154 6.28 -0.98 22.44
C ALA A 154 7.25 0.23 22.47
N TYR A 155 7.47 0.84 23.64
CA TYR A 155 8.38 1.97 23.78
C TYR A 155 9.80 1.64 23.29
N VAL A 156 10.32 2.45 22.37
CA VAL A 156 11.68 2.30 21.84
C VAL A 156 12.62 3.16 22.66
N THR A 157 13.61 2.53 23.30
CA THR A 157 14.62 3.24 24.09
C THR A 157 15.55 4.07 23.20
N ASP A 158 16.18 5.09 23.77
CA ASP A 158 17.13 5.93 23.01
C ASP A 158 18.35 5.14 22.54
N ASP A 159 18.79 4.12 23.29
CA ASP A 159 19.84 3.19 22.86
C ASP A 159 19.41 2.39 21.62
N ALA A 160 18.17 1.90 21.58
CA ALA A 160 17.64 1.18 20.42
C ALA A 160 17.48 2.10 19.20
N LYS A 161 17.01 3.34 19.40
CA LYS A 161 16.96 4.37 18.35
C LYS A 161 18.36 4.68 17.81
N SER A 162 19.34 4.88 18.70
CA SER A 162 20.74 5.14 18.35
C SER A 162 21.35 4.00 17.54
N ALA A 163 21.14 2.76 17.97
CA ALA A 163 21.63 1.59 17.25
C ALA A 163 21.00 1.45 15.85
N TRP A 164 19.69 1.69 15.74
CA TRP A 164 19.00 1.70 14.45
C TRP A 164 19.55 2.79 13.52
N LEU A 165 19.74 4.02 14.01
CA LEU A 165 20.32 5.13 13.23
C LEU A 165 21.76 4.85 12.79
N GLY A 166 22.53 4.13 13.62
CA GLY A 166 23.85 3.61 13.24
C GLY A 166 23.77 2.71 12.01
N ARG A 167 22.82 1.76 11.98
CA ARG A 167 22.58 0.91 10.80
C ARG A 167 22.08 1.71 9.60
N GLN A 168 21.20 2.67 9.80
CA GLN A 168 20.69 3.52 8.71
C GLN A 168 21.79 4.34 8.03
N THR A 169 22.87 4.67 8.75
CA THR A 169 24.03 5.32 8.12
C THR A 169 24.69 4.41 7.07
N VAL A 170 24.75 3.10 7.33
CA VAL A 170 25.24 2.10 6.37
C VAL A 170 24.27 1.95 5.20
N VAL A 171 22.97 1.85 5.47
CA VAL A 171 21.94 1.78 4.40
C VAL A 171 22.03 2.99 3.49
N ARG A 172 22.08 4.22 4.05
CA ARG A 172 22.17 5.46 3.27
C ARG A 172 23.41 5.49 2.38
N GLN A 173 24.56 5.09 2.91
CA GLN A 173 25.80 5.01 2.14
C GLN A 173 25.67 4.01 0.99
N CYS A 174 25.18 2.79 1.27
CA CYS A 174 24.96 1.77 0.25
C CYS A 174 23.99 2.23 -0.84
N MET A 175 22.87 2.86 -0.48
CA MET A 175 21.90 3.39 -1.44
C MET A 175 22.52 4.50 -2.30
N THR A 176 23.32 5.38 -1.69
CA THR A 176 24.07 6.42 -2.41
C THR A 176 25.04 5.80 -3.41
N ASP A 177 25.78 4.77 -3.02
CA ASP A 177 26.71 4.06 -3.90
C ASP A 177 26.00 3.32 -5.04
N ALA A 178 24.76 2.87 -4.81
CA ALA A 178 23.87 2.30 -5.83
C ALA A 178 23.19 3.35 -6.73
N GLY A 179 23.40 4.66 -6.46
CA GLY A 179 22.84 5.75 -7.26
C GLY A 179 21.40 6.13 -6.90
N PHE A 180 20.92 5.75 -5.72
CA PHE A 180 19.58 6.06 -5.23
C PHE A 180 19.63 7.05 -4.06
N ASP A 181 18.68 7.99 -4.05
CA ASP A 181 18.43 8.82 -2.87
C ASP A 181 17.77 7.99 -1.76
N TYR A 182 18.18 8.24 -0.52
CA TYR A 182 17.59 7.65 0.67
C TYR A 182 17.25 8.75 1.67
N LEU A 183 15.96 8.99 1.88
CA LEU A 183 15.47 10.07 2.73
C LEU A 183 15.70 9.75 4.21
N ASP A 184 15.96 10.79 4.98
CA ASP A 184 15.99 10.68 6.44
C ASP A 184 14.60 10.30 6.95
N TRP A 185 14.52 9.15 7.59
CA TRP A 185 13.29 8.60 8.12
C TRP A 185 13.52 8.07 9.53
N LEU A 186 12.48 8.12 10.35
CA LEU A 186 12.43 7.55 11.70
C LEU A 186 11.20 6.68 11.76
N TRP A 187 11.36 5.35 11.71
CA TRP A 187 10.22 4.44 11.62
C TRP A 187 9.23 4.59 12.78
N TRP A 188 9.72 4.96 13.96
CA TRP A 188 8.89 5.24 15.14
C TRP A 188 8.10 6.55 15.04
N GLU A 189 8.40 7.45 14.08
CA GLU A 189 7.62 8.66 13.79
C GLU A 189 6.75 8.53 12.51
N GLY A 190 6.79 7.36 11.86
CA GLY A 190 6.14 7.10 10.58
C GLY A 190 6.86 7.74 9.39
N GLY A 191 6.34 7.55 8.17
CA GLY A 191 6.93 8.01 6.91
C GLY A 191 7.59 6.90 6.10
N SER A 192 8.33 7.29 5.05
CA SER A 192 9.01 6.38 4.13
C SER A 192 10.40 6.94 3.79
N PRO A 193 11.45 6.10 3.71
CA PRO A 193 12.77 6.54 3.26
C PRO A 193 12.86 6.67 1.72
N MET A 194 11.82 6.24 1.00
CA MET A 194 11.79 6.29 -0.46
C MET A 194 11.43 7.70 -0.97
N PRO A 195 12.13 8.24 -1.98
CA PRO A 195 11.73 9.47 -2.65
C PRO A 195 10.31 9.38 -3.21
N GLN A 196 9.58 10.49 -3.12
CA GLN A 196 8.24 10.59 -3.69
C GLN A 196 8.30 10.85 -5.20
N GLY A 197 7.28 10.40 -5.94
CA GLY A 197 7.15 10.65 -7.37
C GLY A 197 8.03 9.78 -8.26
N LEU A 198 8.53 8.65 -7.75
CA LEU A 198 9.11 7.60 -8.59
C LEU A 198 8.02 6.98 -9.47
N ASP A 199 8.37 6.65 -10.71
CA ASP A 199 7.54 5.75 -11.51
C ASP A 199 7.71 4.31 -11.03
N ALA A 200 6.85 3.40 -11.49
CA ALA A 200 6.84 2.01 -11.03
C ALA A 200 8.17 1.27 -11.27
N ASP A 201 8.89 1.58 -12.34
CA ASP A 201 10.17 0.93 -12.64
C ASP A 201 11.27 1.47 -11.71
N ALA A 202 11.28 2.77 -11.45
CA ALA A 202 12.22 3.42 -10.53
C ALA A 202 11.96 2.99 -9.07
N GLU A 203 10.70 2.87 -8.66
CA GLU A 203 10.29 2.33 -7.36
C GLU A 203 10.76 0.88 -7.20
N ALA A 204 10.53 0.03 -8.21
CA ALA A 204 10.98 -1.36 -8.19
C ALA A 204 12.51 -1.46 -8.10
N ALA A 205 13.24 -0.62 -8.85
CA ALA A 205 14.70 -0.58 -8.80
C ALA A 205 15.21 -0.09 -7.43
N TRP A 206 14.57 0.92 -6.85
CA TRP A 206 14.89 1.43 -5.51
C TRP A 206 14.65 0.35 -4.44
N MET A 207 13.50 -0.34 -4.49
CA MET A 207 13.17 -1.43 -3.57
C MET A 207 14.11 -2.62 -3.72
N HIS A 208 14.53 -2.94 -4.95
CA HIS A 208 15.52 -3.97 -5.21
C HIS A 208 16.90 -3.59 -4.66
N ALA A 209 17.33 -2.33 -4.77
CA ALA A 209 18.57 -1.88 -4.15
C ALA A 209 18.51 -1.96 -2.62
N LEU A 210 17.38 -1.56 -2.03
CA LEU A 210 17.20 -1.58 -0.57
C LEU A 210 17.17 -3.00 -0.01
N ARG A 211 16.34 -3.89 -0.59
CA ARG A 211 15.99 -5.21 -0.02
C ARG A 211 16.59 -6.40 -0.77
N GLY A 212 17.23 -6.16 -1.92
CA GLY A 212 17.79 -7.20 -2.74
C GLY A 212 16.74 -8.03 -3.49
N ASP A 213 17.06 -9.30 -3.74
CA ASP A 213 16.18 -10.26 -4.42
C ASP A 213 15.20 -11.00 -3.48
N GLY A 214 15.27 -10.70 -2.18
CA GLY A 214 14.44 -11.33 -1.15
C GLY A 214 14.83 -12.78 -0.84
N SER A 215 16.01 -13.25 -1.24
CA SER A 215 16.49 -14.58 -0.88
C SER A 215 16.78 -14.64 0.63
N GLN A 216 15.95 -15.38 1.36
CA GLN A 216 15.96 -15.45 2.83
C GLN A 216 17.07 -16.33 3.43
N GLU A 217 18.07 -16.78 2.67
CA GLU A 217 19.04 -17.76 3.16
C GLU A 217 20.49 -17.26 3.07
N GLY A 218 20.94 -16.63 4.16
CA GLY A 218 22.33 -16.63 4.63
C GLY A 218 23.35 -15.78 3.87
N ASP A 219 23.02 -15.24 2.70
CA ASP A 219 23.90 -14.37 1.92
C ASP A 219 23.48 -12.91 2.11
N TRP A 220 24.18 -12.17 2.98
CA TRP A 220 23.85 -10.75 3.21
C TRP A 220 24.06 -9.91 1.95
N GLN A 221 24.87 -10.39 1.01
CA GLN A 221 25.19 -9.76 -0.26
C GLN A 221 24.00 -9.73 -1.22
N SER A 222 23.08 -10.71 -1.15
CA SER A 222 21.86 -10.74 -1.98
C SER A 222 20.68 -9.99 -1.36
N ALA A 223 20.77 -9.64 -0.07
CA ALA A 223 19.72 -8.95 0.69
C ALA A 223 19.77 -7.41 0.58
N GLY A 224 20.47 -6.89 -0.44
CA GLY A 224 20.55 -5.45 -0.72
C GLY A 224 21.23 -4.63 0.39
N CYS A 225 20.91 -3.34 0.44
CA CYS A 225 21.50 -2.42 1.40
C CYS A 225 21.08 -2.69 2.85
N GLU A 226 19.87 -3.23 3.09
CA GLU A 226 19.47 -3.68 4.43
C GLU A 226 20.33 -4.86 4.90
N GLY A 227 20.59 -5.84 4.02
CA GLY A 227 21.49 -6.96 4.30
C GLY A 227 22.90 -6.53 4.68
N ALA A 228 23.50 -5.63 3.88
CA ALA A 228 24.82 -5.06 4.18
C ALA A 228 24.85 -4.33 5.54
N ALA A 229 23.79 -3.58 5.89
CA ALA A 229 23.71 -2.89 7.16
C ALA A 229 23.58 -3.83 8.36
N TRP A 230 22.85 -4.93 8.23
CA TRP A 230 22.79 -5.98 9.26
C TRP A 230 24.15 -6.65 9.46
N HIS A 231 24.81 -7.03 8.37
CA HIS A 231 26.15 -7.62 8.45
C HIS A 231 27.14 -6.68 9.13
N ALA A 232 27.17 -5.40 8.74
CA ALA A 232 28.04 -4.40 9.37
C ALA A 232 27.72 -4.20 10.86
N ALA A 233 26.45 -4.30 11.26
CA ALA A 233 26.06 -4.22 12.67
C ALA A 233 26.60 -5.40 13.49
N ASP A 234 26.52 -6.62 12.94
CA ASP A 234 27.06 -7.82 13.57
C ASP A 234 28.58 -7.75 13.71
N GLU A 235 29.29 -7.31 12.67
CA GLU A 235 30.75 -7.10 12.74
C GLU A 235 31.14 -6.06 13.79
N ALA A 236 30.43 -4.93 13.82
CA ALA A 236 30.65 -3.85 14.79
C ALA A 236 30.40 -4.32 16.23
N ALA A 237 29.34 -5.12 16.45
CA ALA A 237 29.05 -5.71 17.74
C ALA A 237 30.13 -6.71 18.17
N ALA A 238 30.58 -7.59 17.26
CA ALA A 238 31.66 -8.55 17.51
C ALA A 238 33.00 -7.86 17.84
N ALA A 239 33.24 -6.67 17.28
CA ALA A 239 34.39 -5.84 17.59
C ALA A 239 34.27 -5.05 18.92
N GLY A 240 33.14 -5.14 19.63
CA GLY A 240 32.89 -4.39 20.87
C GLY A 240 32.61 -2.90 20.65
N ALA A 241 32.24 -2.51 19.42
CA ALA A 241 31.98 -1.13 19.02
C ALA A 241 30.68 -1.07 18.19
N PRO A 242 29.50 -1.32 18.79
CA PRO A 242 28.24 -1.39 18.04
C PRO A 242 27.95 -0.08 17.29
N LEU A 243 27.34 -0.22 16.11
CA LEU A 243 26.91 0.94 15.32
C LEU A 243 25.94 1.79 16.13
N THR A 244 26.24 3.08 16.25
CA THR A 244 25.41 4.06 16.97
C THR A 244 25.45 5.38 16.24
N ALA A 245 24.37 6.15 16.36
CA ALA A 245 24.30 7.52 15.86
C ALA A 245 23.42 8.39 16.77
N PRO A 246 23.65 9.71 16.84
CA PRO A 246 22.86 10.60 17.67
C PRO A 246 21.36 10.54 17.34
N VAL A 247 20.51 10.36 18.36
CA VAL A 247 19.06 10.42 18.19
C VAL A 247 18.65 11.88 17.97
N PRO A 248 17.98 12.21 16.86
CA PRO A 248 17.50 13.57 16.63
C PRO A 248 16.45 13.97 17.68
N PRO A 249 16.26 15.28 17.94
CA PRO A 249 15.13 15.71 18.76
C PRO A 249 13.80 15.29 18.10
N PRO A 250 12.74 15.06 18.89
CA PRO A 250 11.43 14.69 18.35
C PRO A 250 10.95 15.76 17.37
N SER A 251 10.31 15.33 16.28
CA SER A 251 9.75 16.27 15.30
C SER A 251 8.68 17.17 15.94
N THR A 252 8.67 18.44 15.53
CA THR A 252 7.65 19.42 15.96
C THR A 252 6.40 19.39 15.07
N GLY A 253 6.36 18.48 14.10
CA GLY A 253 5.25 18.31 13.16
C GLY A 253 4.06 17.56 13.78
N PRO A 254 2.95 17.43 13.03
CA PRO A 254 1.82 16.61 13.47
C PRO A 254 2.24 15.15 13.58
N THR A 255 1.74 14.44 14.59
CA THR A 255 1.95 12.99 14.74
C THR A 255 1.29 12.21 13.58
N PRO A 256 1.62 10.92 13.37
CA PRO A 256 0.90 10.08 12.41
C PRO A 256 -0.63 10.06 12.61
N ARG A 257 -1.09 10.04 13.87
CA ARG A 257 -2.51 10.05 14.20
C ARG A 257 -3.15 11.41 13.97
N GLU A 258 -2.45 12.51 14.25
CA GLU A 258 -2.92 13.86 13.90
C GLU A 258 -3.03 14.02 12.38
N ARG A 259 -2.07 13.51 11.61
CA ARG A 259 -2.14 13.48 10.13
C ARG A 259 -3.34 12.65 9.65
N TRP A 260 -3.56 11.46 10.23
CA TRP A 260 -4.74 10.64 9.94
C TRP A 260 -6.05 11.36 10.23
N LEU A 261 -6.16 12.08 11.36
CA LEU A 261 -7.38 12.84 11.65
C LEU A 261 -7.60 13.96 10.64
N GLY A 262 -6.55 14.69 10.26
CA GLY A 262 -6.63 15.66 9.16
C GLY A 262 -7.10 15.01 7.85
N PHE A 263 -6.59 13.82 7.55
CA PHE A 263 -6.98 13.04 6.37
C PHE A 263 -8.46 12.66 6.42
N GLN A 264 -8.92 12.09 7.53
CA GLN A 264 -10.31 11.68 7.73
C GLN A 264 -11.28 12.88 7.70
N ASP A 265 -10.88 14.04 8.20
CA ASP A 265 -11.69 15.26 8.13
C ASP A 265 -11.87 15.74 6.68
N ALA A 266 -10.81 15.70 5.87
CA ALA A 266 -10.87 16.01 4.45
C ALA A 266 -11.74 15.01 3.66
N VAL A 267 -11.60 13.71 3.93
CA VAL A 267 -12.47 12.68 3.32
C VAL A 267 -13.93 12.91 3.69
N ARG A 268 -14.23 13.20 4.97
CA ARG A 268 -15.59 13.44 5.46
C ARG A 268 -16.22 14.66 4.81
N ALA A 269 -15.46 15.75 4.66
CA ALA A 269 -15.91 16.94 3.97
C ALA A 269 -16.30 16.62 2.51
N CYS A 270 -15.42 15.95 1.77
CA CYS A 270 -15.69 15.52 0.39
C CYS A 270 -16.92 14.61 0.29
N MET A 271 -17.06 13.63 1.19
CA MET A 271 -18.21 12.72 1.18
C MET A 271 -19.52 13.45 1.49
N THR A 272 -19.48 14.42 2.40
CA THR A 272 -20.62 15.29 2.72
C THR A 272 -21.04 16.10 1.50
N ASP A 273 -20.08 16.68 0.77
CA ASP A 273 -20.34 17.43 -0.46
C ASP A 273 -20.91 16.53 -1.57
N ALA A 274 -20.53 15.25 -1.60
CA ALA A 274 -21.09 14.23 -2.48
C ALA A 274 -22.47 13.68 -2.03
N GLY A 275 -22.99 14.15 -0.88
CA GLY A 275 -24.29 13.73 -0.36
C GLY A 275 -24.29 12.38 0.36
N TYR A 276 -23.12 11.89 0.80
CA TYR A 276 -22.97 10.64 1.53
C TYR A 276 -22.54 10.88 2.97
N GLU A 277 -23.15 10.16 3.91
CA GLU A 277 -22.67 10.11 5.28
C GLU A 277 -21.35 9.31 5.34
N TYR A 278 -20.35 9.89 6.00
CA TYR A 278 -19.08 9.22 6.28
C TYR A 278 -18.85 9.22 7.80
N ARG A 279 -18.98 8.05 8.40
CA ARG A 279 -18.91 7.87 9.85
C ARG A 279 -17.47 8.08 10.33
N TYR A 280 -17.35 8.63 11.52
CA TYR A 280 -16.07 8.73 12.19
C TYR A 280 -15.48 7.35 12.46
N TRP A 281 -14.21 7.18 12.10
CA TRP A 281 -13.45 5.96 12.37
C TRP A 281 -11.97 6.31 12.55
N GLU A 282 -11.36 5.66 13.54
CA GLU A 282 -9.92 5.70 13.79
C GLU A 282 -9.42 4.26 13.82
N PHE A 283 -8.34 3.95 13.11
CA PHE A 283 -7.81 2.58 13.08
C PHE A 283 -7.34 2.10 14.46
N TRP A 284 -6.94 3.03 15.34
CA TRP A 284 -6.50 2.73 16.71
C TRP A 284 -7.64 2.66 17.73
N ASN A 285 -8.87 3.01 17.35
CA ASN A 285 -9.99 3.02 18.27
C ASN A 285 -10.91 1.82 18.00
N PRO A 286 -10.84 0.78 18.86
CA PRO A 286 -11.60 -0.45 18.66
C PRO A 286 -13.11 -0.23 18.75
N ALA A 287 -13.58 0.87 19.34
CA ALA A 287 -15.01 1.19 19.39
C ALA A 287 -15.62 1.42 17.98
N TYR A 288 -14.78 1.66 16.97
CA TYR A 288 -15.21 1.88 15.59
C TYR A 288 -14.94 0.67 14.67
N ALA A 289 -14.53 -0.49 15.20
CA ALA A 289 -14.44 -1.70 14.38
C ALA A 289 -15.85 -2.09 13.87
N GLY A 290 -16.10 -1.91 12.57
CA GLY A 290 -17.36 -2.28 11.94
C GLY A 290 -17.48 -3.80 11.79
N THR A 291 -18.68 -4.35 12.00
CA THR A 291 -18.96 -5.78 11.73
C THR A 291 -19.36 -6.04 10.28
N ASP A 292 -19.85 -5.02 9.57
CA ASP A 292 -20.52 -5.16 8.27
C ASP A 292 -20.07 -4.06 7.28
N GLY A 293 -18.83 -4.16 6.81
CA GLY A 293 -18.23 -3.24 5.84
C GLY A 293 -17.20 -2.28 6.46
N PRO A 294 -16.71 -1.29 5.69
CA PRO A 294 -15.76 -0.30 6.19
C PRO A 294 -16.34 0.41 7.41
N ALA A 295 -15.53 0.61 8.45
CA ALA A 295 -15.96 1.27 9.69
C ALA A 295 -16.63 2.64 9.47
N ALA A 296 -16.19 3.36 8.43
CA ALA A 296 -16.73 4.66 8.03
C ALA A 296 -18.07 4.58 7.25
N MET A 297 -18.48 3.40 6.78
CA MET A 297 -19.71 3.26 5.99
C MET A 297 -20.96 3.22 6.89
N PRO A 298 -22.05 3.94 6.55
CA PRO A 298 -23.32 3.83 7.24
C PRO A 298 -23.87 2.39 7.20
N PRO A 299 -24.40 1.87 8.32
CA PRO A 299 -25.07 0.58 8.31
C PRO A 299 -26.40 0.66 7.55
N GLY A 300 -26.90 -0.49 7.09
CA GLY A 300 -28.25 -0.58 6.49
C GLY A 300 -28.39 -0.09 5.05
N LEU A 301 -27.29 0.29 4.40
CA LEU A 301 -27.28 0.53 2.94
C LEU A 301 -27.63 -0.76 2.20
N ASP A 302 -28.34 -0.67 1.07
CA ASP A 302 -28.47 -1.78 0.13
C ASP A 302 -27.22 -1.92 -0.76
N ASP A 303 -27.18 -2.93 -1.64
CA ASP A 303 -26.03 -3.17 -2.51
C ASP A 303 -25.73 -1.99 -3.46
N ALA A 304 -26.78 -1.34 -3.99
CA ALA A 304 -26.62 -0.23 -4.91
C ALA A 304 -26.08 1.02 -4.19
N GLN A 305 -26.61 1.30 -3.00
CA GLN A 305 -26.14 2.38 -2.13
C GLN A 305 -24.71 2.15 -1.66
N ARG A 306 -24.34 0.92 -1.29
CA ARG A 306 -22.96 0.56 -0.94
C ARG A 306 -22.01 0.80 -2.11
N ALA A 307 -22.38 0.37 -3.32
CA ALA A 307 -21.56 0.57 -4.50
C ALA A 307 -21.35 2.07 -4.81
N ALA A 308 -22.41 2.87 -4.72
CA ALA A 308 -22.34 4.31 -4.91
C ALA A 308 -21.47 5.00 -3.84
N TRP A 309 -21.65 4.64 -2.57
CA TRP A 309 -20.82 5.13 -1.46
C TRP A 309 -19.33 4.76 -1.66
N THR A 310 -19.06 3.51 -2.06
CA THR A 310 -17.70 3.01 -2.30
C THR A 310 -17.04 3.76 -3.44
N THR A 311 -17.79 4.01 -4.52
CA THR A 311 -17.31 4.77 -5.68
C THR A 311 -16.99 6.21 -5.31
N ALA A 312 -17.83 6.85 -4.47
CA ALA A 312 -17.57 8.20 -3.98
C ALA A 312 -16.35 8.24 -3.05
N ALA A 313 -16.22 7.26 -2.15
CA ALA A 313 -15.14 7.22 -1.17
C ALA A 313 -13.78 6.91 -1.80
N PHE A 314 -13.71 5.88 -2.66
CA PHE A 314 -12.45 5.29 -3.14
C PHE A 314 -12.24 5.41 -4.64
N GLY A 315 -13.23 5.94 -5.36
CA GLY A 315 -13.19 5.98 -6.82
C GLY A 315 -13.76 4.74 -7.50
N SER A 316 -13.77 4.78 -8.83
CA SER A 316 -14.25 3.66 -9.63
C SER A 316 -13.16 2.57 -9.76
N PRO A 317 -13.47 1.29 -9.53
CA PRO A 317 -12.49 0.21 -9.58
C PRO A 317 -12.00 -0.11 -10.99
N ASP A 318 -12.66 0.40 -12.03
CA ASP A 318 -12.32 0.20 -13.44
C ASP A 318 -11.23 1.16 -13.94
N GLY A 319 -10.43 1.71 -13.03
CA GLY A 319 -9.33 2.69 -13.19
C GLY A 319 -8.27 2.31 -14.22
N SER A 320 -8.69 2.13 -15.46
CA SER A 320 -7.92 1.71 -16.64
C SER A 320 -6.93 2.75 -17.13
N GLY A 321 -6.65 3.78 -16.32
CA GLY A 321 -5.65 4.81 -16.61
C GLY A 321 -4.49 4.87 -15.61
N GLY A 322 -4.50 4.10 -14.52
CA GLY A 322 -3.49 4.26 -13.45
C GLY A 322 -3.42 5.68 -12.86
N SER A 323 -4.41 6.53 -13.15
CA SER A 323 -4.47 7.89 -12.67
C SER A 323 -5.21 7.95 -11.35
N LEU A 324 -4.58 8.55 -10.35
CA LEU A 324 -5.18 8.92 -9.07
C LEU A 324 -6.36 9.89 -9.21
N ASP A 325 -6.57 10.47 -10.41
CA ASP A 325 -7.71 11.33 -10.75
C ASP A 325 -9.06 10.63 -10.55
N GLY A 326 -9.09 9.30 -10.47
CA GLY A 326 -10.29 8.51 -10.21
C GLY A 326 -10.59 8.23 -8.75
N GLY A 327 -9.66 8.44 -7.79
CA GLY A 327 -9.66 7.82 -6.46
C GLY A 327 -10.65 8.37 -5.42
N GLY A 328 -11.68 9.10 -5.86
CA GLY A 328 -12.76 9.58 -5.00
C GLY A 328 -12.29 10.51 -3.88
N CYS A 329 -13.03 10.52 -2.78
CA CYS A 329 -12.73 11.36 -1.62
C CYS A 329 -11.46 10.95 -0.87
N TRP A 330 -10.99 9.71 -1.01
CA TRP A 330 -9.71 9.26 -0.46
C TRP A 330 -8.53 10.01 -1.06
N THR A 331 -8.49 10.22 -2.39
CA THR A 331 -7.45 11.06 -3.02
C THR A 331 -7.50 12.49 -2.48
N THR A 332 -8.70 13.05 -2.28
CA THR A 332 -8.84 14.40 -1.69
C THR A 332 -8.23 14.47 -0.29
N GLY A 333 -8.43 13.43 0.54
CA GLY A 333 -7.80 13.35 1.85
C GLY A 333 -6.28 13.28 1.77
N ALA A 334 -5.75 12.44 0.87
CA ALA A 334 -4.32 12.25 0.68
C ALA A 334 -3.66 13.55 0.22
N ASP A 335 -4.24 14.22 -0.79
CA ASP A 335 -3.75 15.50 -1.32
C ASP A 335 -3.79 16.62 -0.27
N ALA A 336 -4.86 16.68 0.54
CA ALA A 336 -5.02 17.72 1.54
C ALA A 336 -4.00 17.63 2.68
N THR A 337 -3.48 16.43 2.96
CA THR A 337 -2.62 16.18 4.13
C THR A 337 -1.21 15.73 3.79
N GLY A 338 -0.93 15.44 2.52
CA GLY A 338 0.28 14.73 2.11
C GLY A 338 0.37 13.34 2.75
N TYR A 339 -0.76 12.76 3.17
CA TYR A 339 -0.80 11.47 3.82
C TYR A 339 -0.65 10.37 2.77
N ALA A 340 0.57 9.89 2.62
CA ALA A 340 0.87 8.62 1.95
C ALA A 340 0.98 7.57 3.05
N GLU A 341 -0.09 6.81 3.29
CA GLU A 341 -0.09 5.78 4.33
C GLU A 341 0.95 4.69 4.03
N PHE A 342 1.24 4.45 2.75
CA PHE A 342 2.09 3.35 2.26
C PHE A 342 2.75 3.65 0.89
N GLY A 343 3.33 4.84 0.73
CA GLY A 343 4.21 5.15 -0.41
C GLY A 343 5.60 4.59 -0.19
#